data_AF-A0A952R682-F1
#
_entry.id   AF-A0A952R682-F1
#
_cell.length_a   1.000
_cell.length_b   1.000
_cell.length_c   1.000
_cell.angle_alpha   90.00
_cell.angle_beta   90.00
_cell.angle_gamma   90.00
#
_symmetry.space_group_name_H-M   'P 1'
#
loop_
_entity.id
_entity.type
_entity.pdbx_description
1 polymer ?
#
loop_
_entity_poly.entity_id
_entity_poly.type
_entity_poly.pdbx_seq_one_letter_code
_entity_poly.pdbx_strand_id
1 'polypeptide(L)'
;MSDRDDYRQAAAKLLDPDEVEGVLTSSFYAAGAGPQAAERRLSAKAADKPTHYKVICISMYTGDLKRLDDMVDALKARGLTKANRSALIRYALSSVNLDAVPKGI
;
A
#
# COMPACT_ATOMS: atom_id res chain seq x y z
N MET A 1 21.09 24.45 -32.67
CA MET A 1 20.18 24.50 -31.51
C MET A 1 18.73 24.38 -32.00
N SER A 2 18.36 23.32 -32.73
CA SER A 2 17.02 23.18 -33.36
C SER A 2 16.32 21.89 -32.91
N ASP A 3 17.05 20.76 -32.85
CA ASP A 3 16.49 19.47 -32.47
C ASP A 3 15.78 19.47 -31.11
N ARG A 4 16.31 20.19 -30.11
CA ARG A 4 15.75 20.19 -28.75
C ARG A 4 14.37 20.84 -28.66
N ASP A 5 14.05 21.74 -29.58
CA ASP A 5 12.75 22.40 -29.64
C ASP A 5 11.75 21.57 -30.45
N ASP A 6 12.20 20.83 -31.46
CA ASP A 6 11.38 19.86 -32.19
C ASP A 6 10.89 18.73 -31.29
N TYR A 7 11.76 18.19 -30.41
CA TYR A 7 11.35 17.18 -29.42
C TYR A 7 10.34 17.72 -28.40
N ARG A 8 10.47 18.99 -28.00
CA ARG A 8 9.51 19.63 -27.08
C ARG A 8 8.15 19.84 -27.72
N GLN A 9 8.12 20.25 -28.98
CA GLN A 9 6.88 20.42 -29.73
C GLN A 9 6.21 19.08 -30.05
N ALA A 10 6.98 18.04 -30.37
CA ALA A 10 6.45 16.70 -30.54
C ALA A 10 5.88 16.12 -29.23
N ALA A 11 6.57 16.31 -28.10
CA ALA A 11 6.07 15.90 -26.79
C ALA A 11 4.80 16.65 -26.38
N ALA A 12 4.69 17.95 -26.68
CA ALA A 12 3.49 18.73 -26.43
C ALA A 12 2.29 18.26 -27.26
N LYS A 13 2.50 17.79 -28.49
CA LYS A 13 1.44 17.20 -29.33
C LYS A 13 1.00 15.81 -28.86
N LEU A 14 1.89 15.04 -28.22
CA LEU A 14 1.60 13.69 -27.72
C LEU A 14 0.97 13.68 -26.32
N LEU A 15 1.08 14.79 -25.59
CA LEU A 15 0.56 14.98 -24.24
C LEU A 15 -0.46 16.12 -24.23
N ASP A 16 -1.37 16.12 -25.20
CA ASP A 16 -2.45 17.09 -25.23
C ASP A 16 -3.29 16.97 -23.95
N PRO A 17 -3.37 18.01 -23.10
CA PRO A 17 -3.99 17.91 -21.78
C PRO A 17 -5.44 17.43 -21.84
N ASP A 18 -6.19 17.85 -22.86
CA ASP A 18 -7.59 17.51 -23.05
C ASP A 18 -7.79 16.03 -23.44
N GLU A 19 -6.91 15.50 -24.30
CA GLU A 19 -6.89 14.06 -24.65
C GLU A 19 -6.51 13.21 -23.44
N VAL A 20 -5.48 13.62 -22.70
CA VAL A 20 -5.02 12.93 -21.49
C VAL A 20 -6.12 12.91 -20.42
N GLU A 21 -6.78 14.05 -20.18
CA GLU A 21 -7.88 14.16 -19.23
C GLU A 21 -9.08 13.30 -19.66
N GLY A 22 -9.40 13.25 -20.95
CA GLY A 22 -10.45 12.40 -21.51
C GLY A 22 -10.18 10.89 -21.33
N VAL A 23 -8.94 10.45 -21.59
CA VAL A 23 -8.54 9.04 -21.40
C VAL A 23 -8.53 8.66 -19.91
N LEU A 24 -8.01 9.53 -19.05
CA LEU A 24 -7.99 9.29 -17.60
C LEU A 24 -9.41 9.27 -17.01
N THR A 25 -10.27 10.18 -17.46
CA THR A 25 -11.66 10.24 -17.00
C THR A 25 -12.43 9.01 -17.46
N SER A 26 -12.30 8.59 -18.72
CA SER A 26 -13.00 7.40 -19.24
C SER A 26 -12.46 6.09 -18.67
N SER A 27 -11.14 5.97 -18.47
CA SER A 27 -10.50 4.70 -18.08
C SER A 27 -10.39 4.51 -16.58
N PHE A 28 -10.14 5.59 -15.82
CA PHE A 28 -9.82 5.52 -14.39
C PHE A 28 -10.87 6.17 -13.49
N TYR A 29 -11.43 7.32 -13.85
CA TYR A 29 -12.34 8.07 -12.95
C TYR A 29 -13.83 7.79 -13.17
N ALA A 30 -14.27 7.39 -14.37
CA ALA A 30 -15.67 7.05 -14.66
C ALA A 30 -16.07 5.65 -14.12
N ALA A 31 -15.09 4.79 -13.83
CA ALA A 31 -15.31 3.46 -13.29
C ALA A 31 -15.62 3.48 -11.77
N GLY A 32 -16.72 4.13 -11.37
CA GLY A 32 -17.08 4.11 -9.95
C GLY A 32 -18.34 4.80 -9.47
N ALA A 33 -19.10 5.54 -10.29
CA ALA A 33 -20.21 6.35 -9.79
C ALA A 33 -21.60 5.70 -9.96
N GLY A 34 -21.71 4.37 -9.84
CA GLY A 34 -23.00 3.67 -9.92
C GLY A 34 -23.13 2.57 -8.86
N PRO A 35 -24.32 2.35 -8.27
CA PRO A 35 -24.55 1.34 -7.23
C PRO A 35 -24.15 -0.08 -7.66
N GLN A 36 -24.22 -0.39 -8.97
CA GLN A 36 -23.79 -1.67 -9.53
C GLN A 36 -22.27 -1.90 -9.47
N ALA A 37 -21.45 -0.84 -9.43
CA ALA A 37 -20.00 -0.96 -9.27
C ALA A 37 -19.61 -1.36 -7.84
N ALA A 38 -20.41 -0.96 -6.85
CA ALA A 38 -20.24 -1.37 -5.45
C ALA A 38 -20.57 -2.87 -5.28
N GLU A 39 -21.66 -3.35 -5.87
CA GLU A 39 -22.05 -4.77 -5.84
C GLU A 39 -21.04 -5.68 -6.54
N ARG A 40 -20.48 -5.24 -7.68
CA ARG A 40 -19.46 -6.01 -8.40
C ARG A 40 -18.13 -6.09 -7.64
N ARG A 41 -17.78 -5.07 -6.84
CA ARG A 41 -16.62 -5.09 -5.92
C ARG A 41 -16.82 -6.03 -4.74
N LEU A 42 -18.06 -6.19 -4.26
CA LEU A 42 -18.39 -7.14 -3.19
C LEU A 42 -18.38 -8.59 -3.69
N SER A 43 -18.88 -8.83 -4.91
CA SER A 43 -18.94 -10.16 -5.52
C SER A 43 -17.58 -10.69 -5.98
N ALA A 44 -16.66 -9.83 -6.42
CA ALA A 44 -15.29 -10.22 -6.81
C ALA A 44 -14.39 -10.67 -5.64
N LYS A 45 -14.91 -10.66 -4.40
CA LYS A 45 -14.20 -11.07 -3.18
C LYS A 45 -14.23 -12.59 -2.94
N ALA A 46 -14.93 -13.35 -3.77
CA ALA A 46 -15.08 -14.80 -3.66
C ALA A 46 -14.17 -15.61 -4.59
N ALA A 47 -13.18 -14.98 -5.22
CA ALA A 47 -12.11 -15.73 -5.88
C ALA A 47 -11.01 -16.03 -4.85
N ASP A 48 -10.81 -17.31 -4.60
CA ASP A 48 -9.88 -17.92 -3.64
C ASP A 48 -8.43 -17.52 -3.98
N LYS A 49 -8.03 -16.33 -3.54
CA LYS A 49 -6.66 -15.83 -3.67
C LYS A 49 -5.81 -16.46 -2.55
N PRO A 50 -4.54 -16.82 -2.80
CA PRO A 50 -3.65 -17.38 -1.79
C PRO A 50 -3.71 -16.57 -0.49
N THR A 51 -4.20 -17.19 0.58
CA THR A 51 -4.61 -16.58 1.86
C THR A 51 -3.42 -16.21 2.76
N HIS A 52 -2.26 -15.88 2.19
CA HIS A 52 -1.02 -15.75 2.97
C HIS A 52 -0.93 -14.45 3.79
N TYR A 53 -1.79 -13.46 3.56
CA TYR A 53 -1.89 -12.26 4.40
C TYR A 53 -3.20 -11.49 4.17
N LYS A 54 -3.68 -10.81 5.21
CA LYS A 54 -4.81 -9.87 5.16
C LYS A 54 -4.33 -8.49 5.63
N VAL A 55 -4.70 -7.44 4.90
CA VAL A 55 -4.48 -6.06 5.36
C VAL A 55 -5.56 -5.71 6.38
N ILE A 56 -5.12 -5.28 7.56
CA ILE A 56 -6.00 -4.86 8.66
C ILE A 56 -5.60 -3.46 9.11
N CYS A 57 -6.57 -2.72 9.62
CA CYS A 57 -6.32 -1.47 10.33
C CYS A 57 -6.38 -1.76 11.84
N ILE A 58 -5.32 -1.43 12.56
CA ILE A 58 -5.27 -1.51 14.02
C ILE A 58 -4.85 -0.15 14.57
N SER A 59 -5.43 0.25 15.69
CA SER A 59 -4.94 1.39 16.47
C SER A 59 -3.84 0.93 17.41
N MET A 60 -2.80 1.77 17.59
CA MET A 60 -1.70 1.56 18.53
C MET A 60 -1.33 2.93 19.12
N TYR A 61 -0.74 2.95 20.33
CA TYR A 61 -0.20 4.18 20.87
C TYR A 61 0.93 4.71 19.97
N THR A 62 1.01 6.03 19.80
CA THR A 62 2.05 6.67 18.98
C THR A 62 3.46 6.29 19.44
N GLY A 63 3.66 6.13 20.75
CA GLY A 63 4.92 5.67 21.32
C GLY A 63 5.29 4.25 20.87
N ASP A 64 4.32 3.36 20.74
CA ASP A 64 4.56 1.97 20.32
C ASP A 64 4.86 1.90 18.82
N LEU A 65 4.18 2.72 18.01
CA LEU A 65 4.50 2.86 16.58
C LEU A 65 5.95 3.32 16.39
N LYS A 66 6.41 4.32 17.18
CA LYS A 66 7.79 4.78 17.13
C LYS A 66 8.78 3.68 17.55
N ARG A 67 8.49 2.97 18.65
CA ARG A 67 9.33 1.84 19.10
C ARG A 67 9.44 0.76 18.03
N LEU A 68 8.35 0.48 17.33
CA LEU A 68 8.33 -0.49 16.24
C LEU A 68 9.26 -0.06 15.08
N ASP A 69 9.24 1.22 14.73
CA ASP A 69 10.12 1.79 13.72
C ASP A 69 11.59 1.73 14.14
N ASP A 70 11.91 2.14 15.37
CA ASP A 70 13.27 2.10 15.92
C ASP A 70 13.84 0.67 15.90
N MET A 71 13.01 -0.35 16.22
CA MET A 71 13.41 -1.75 16.15
C MET A 71 13.66 -2.23 14.72
N VAL A 72 12.82 -1.82 13.75
CA VAL A 72 13.02 -2.13 12.34
C VAL A 72 14.34 -1.53 11.83
N ASP A 73 14.63 -0.30 12.21
CA ASP A 73 15.88 0.37 11.81
C ASP A 73 17.11 -0.30 12.42
N ALA A 74 17.03 -0.71 13.70
CA ALA A 74 18.09 -1.49 14.34
C ALA A 74 18.32 -2.84 13.63
N LEU A 75 17.27 -3.52 13.17
CA LEU A 75 17.39 -4.77 12.41
C LEU A 75 18.04 -4.53 11.03
N LYS A 76 17.64 -3.47 10.33
CA LYS A 76 18.26 -3.09 9.05
C LYS A 76 19.73 -2.74 9.20
N ALA A 77 20.09 -2.00 10.26
CA ALA A 77 21.48 -1.68 10.58
C ALA A 77 22.33 -2.94 10.85
N ARG A 78 21.73 -4.01 11.35
CA ARG A 78 22.36 -5.33 11.53
C ARG A 78 22.41 -6.18 10.25
N GLY A 79 22.01 -5.63 9.10
CA GLY A 79 22.04 -6.31 7.80
C GLY A 79 20.74 -7.02 7.41
N LEU A 80 19.69 -6.99 8.24
CA LEU A 80 18.37 -7.51 7.85
C LEU A 80 17.62 -6.49 7.00
N THR A 81 18.08 -6.28 5.77
CA THR A 81 17.58 -5.23 4.85
C THR A 81 16.09 -5.38 4.49
N LYS A 82 15.52 -6.58 4.64
CA LYS A 82 14.09 -6.87 4.41
C LYS A 82 13.23 -6.77 5.67
N ALA A 83 13.79 -6.36 6.81
CA ALA A 83 13.01 -6.14 8.02
C ALA A 83 12.00 -5.00 7.80
N ASN A 84 10.75 -5.27 8.17
CA ASN A 84 9.66 -4.31 8.15
C ASN A 84 8.73 -4.57 9.35
N ARG A 85 7.78 -3.67 9.59
CA ARG A 85 6.83 -3.75 10.71
C ARG A 85 6.11 -5.10 10.77
N SER A 86 5.60 -5.60 9.64
CA SER A 86 4.83 -6.85 9.62
C SER A 86 5.69 -8.09 9.85
N ALA A 87 6.93 -8.11 9.36
CA ALA A 87 7.89 -9.18 9.63
C ALA A 87 8.29 -9.22 11.10
N LEU A 88 8.52 -8.06 11.71
CA LEU A 88 8.83 -7.95 13.14
C LEU A 88 7.64 -8.40 14.01
N ILE A 89 6.43 -7.91 13.71
CA ILE A 89 5.21 -8.33 14.41
C ILE A 89 5.01 -9.85 14.28
N ARG A 90 5.21 -10.42 13.08
CA ARG A 90 5.09 -11.86 12.86
C ARG A 90 6.04 -12.66 13.74
N TYR A 91 7.31 -12.25 13.82
CA TYR A 91 8.29 -12.91 14.69
C TYR A 91 7.95 -12.77 16.19
N ALA A 92 7.42 -11.61 16.59
CA ALA A 92 6.98 -11.39 17.96
C ALA A 92 5.81 -12.31 18.31
N LEU A 93 4.82 -12.45 17.41
CA LEU A 93 3.67 -13.34 17.59
C LEU A 93 4.06 -14.82 17.69
N SER A 94 5.12 -15.27 17.00
CA SER A 94 5.61 -16.65 17.14
C SER A 94 6.37 -16.91 18.43
N SER A 95 6.81 -15.85 19.12
CA SER A 95 7.69 -15.94 20.29
C SER A 95 7.01 -15.50 21.59
N VAL A 96 5.74 -15.08 21.54
CA VAL A 96 5.03 -14.53 22.69
C VAL A 96 4.70 -15.64 23.69
N ASN A 97 5.01 -15.40 24.97
CA ASN A 97 4.57 -16.26 26.06
C ASN A 97 3.27 -15.71 26.66
N LEU A 98 2.17 -16.43 26.48
CA LEU A 98 0.85 -16.01 26.96
C LEU A 98 0.72 -16.10 28.49
N ASP A 99 1.46 -16.99 29.13
CA ASP A 99 1.43 -17.14 30.59
C ASP A 99 2.10 -15.96 31.32
N ALA A 100 2.92 -15.18 30.60
CA ALA A 100 3.57 -13.98 31.13
C ALA A 100 2.70 -12.71 30.98
N VAL A 101 1.52 -12.81 30.35
CA VAL A 101 0.63 -11.66 30.15
C VAL A 101 -0.09 -11.34 31.47
N PRO A 102 0.02 -10.11 32.01
CA PRO A 102 -0.64 -9.74 33.25
C PRO A 102 -2.17 -9.82 33.11
N LYS A 103 -2.88 -10.04 34.22
CA LYS A 103 -4.34 -9.94 34.23
C LYS A 103 -4.76 -8.46 34.16
N GLY A 104 -5.72 -8.11 33.30
CA GLY A 104 -6.29 -6.77 33.22
C GLY A 104 -5.69 -5.84 32.17
N ILE A 105 -5.00 -6.40 31.17
CA ILE A 105 -4.65 -5.75 29.89
C ILE A 105 -5.86 -5.73 28.96
#